data_AF-A0A7X8EZ25-F1
#
_entry.id   AF-A0A7X8EZ25-F1
#
_cell.length_a   1.000
_cell.length_b   1.000
_cell.length_c   1.000
_cell.angle_alpha   90.00
_cell.angle_beta   90.00
_cell.angle_gamma   90.00
#
_symmetry.space_group_name_H-M   'P 1'
#
loop_
_entity.id
_entity.type
_entity.pdbx_description
1 polymer ?
#
loop_
_entity_poly.entity_id
_entity_poly.type
_entity_poly.pdbx_seq_one_letter_code
_entity_poly.pdbx_strand_id
1 'polypeptide(L)'
;LNWRSKQLNDYYYGVERKEATAWRPAYNAGDSVGLLTSLRVDYPLNERWNLFGVVSAEWLGSEITDSPIVDQDYRMSVLIGTLYRF
;
A
#
# COMPACT_ATOMS: atom_id res chain seq x y z
N LEU A 1 -3.53 -9.17 -6.25
CA LEU A 1 -2.08 -9.23 -5.97
C LEU A 1 -1.46 -7.91 -6.41
N ASN A 2 -0.57 -7.35 -5.62
CA ASN A 2 0.16 -6.13 -5.91
C ASN A 2 1.65 -6.43 -5.92
N TRP A 3 2.30 -6.31 -7.07
CA TRP A 3 3.75 -6.53 -7.19
C TRP A 3 4.49 -5.20 -7.04
N ARG A 4 5.60 -5.22 -6.29
CA ARG A 4 6.48 -4.07 -6.10
C ARG A 4 7.92 -4.51 -6.35
N SER A 5 8.63 -3.72 -7.14
CA SER A 5 10.02 -4.00 -7.45
C SER A 5 10.92 -3.75 -6.25
N LYS A 6 12.04 -4.47 -6.21
CA LYS A 6 13.12 -4.29 -5.25
C LYS A 6 13.58 -2.84 -5.17
N GLN A 7 13.77 -2.18 -6.30
CA GLN A 7 14.24 -0.78 -6.30
C GLN A 7 13.24 0.17 -5.63
N LEU A 8 11.93 -0.07 -5.80
CA LEU A 8 10.90 0.70 -5.11
C LEU A 8 10.89 0.39 -3.62
N ASN A 9 11.02 -0.88 -3.25
CA ASN A 9 11.02 -1.31 -1.86
C ASN A 9 12.27 -0.83 -1.12
N ASP A 10 13.46 -1.00 -1.67
CA ASP A 10 14.73 -0.51 -1.12
C ASP A 10 14.68 1.02 -0.89
N TYR A 11 14.03 1.78 -1.78
CA TYR A 11 13.93 3.23 -1.63
C TYR A 11 13.05 3.67 -0.45
N TYR A 12 11.94 2.97 -0.19
CA TYR A 12 10.98 3.33 0.86
C TYR A 12 11.20 2.58 2.19
N TYR A 13 11.78 1.38 2.13
CA TYR A 13 11.85 0.42 3.23
C TYR A 13 13.25 -0.17 3.44
N GLY A 14 14.23 0.22 2.63
CA GLY A 14 15.64 -0.13 2.86
C GLY A 14 16.28 0.74 3.95
N VAL A 15 17.36 0.22 4.54
CA VAL A 15 18.22 0.95 5.48
C VAL A 15 19.65 0.84 4.96
N GLU A 16 20.22 1.96 4.52
CA GLU A 16 21.60 1.96 4.03
C GLU A 16 22.59 1.71 5.18
N ARG A 17 23.78 1.16 4.87
CA ARG A 17 24.84 0.92 5.88
C ARG A 17 25.24 2.18 6.65
N LYS A 18 25.19 3.35 6.01
CA LYS A 18 25.49 4.64 6.64
C LYS A 18 24.40 5.13 7.61
N GLU A 19 23.20 4.55 7.49
CA GLU A 19 22.02 4.87 8.29
C GLU A 19 21.74 3.81 9.37
N ALA A 20 22.52 2.73 9.36
CA ALA A 20 22.39 1.63 10.29
C ALA A 20 22.80 2.04 11.70
N THR A 21 21.99 1.64 12.69
CA THR A 21 22.26 1.80 14.12
C THR A 21 22.04 0.47 14.82
N ALA A 22 22.41 0.35 16.10
CA ALA A 22 22.21 -0.87 16.89
C ALA A 22 20.74 -1.35 16.91
N TRP A 23 19.78 -0.42 16.78
CA TRP A 23 18.34 -0.68 16.85
C TRP A 23 17.66 -0.70 15.47
N ARG A 24 18.40 -0.34 14.41
CA ARG A 24 17.93 -0.32 13.02
C ARG A 24 19.07 -0.81 12.12
N PRO A 25 19.27 -2.13 12.00
CA PRO A 25 20.35 -2.68 11.19
C PRO A 25 20.14 -2.36 9.71
N ALA A 26 21.23 -2.41 8.94
CA ALA A 26 21.14 -2.28 7.48
C ALA A 26 20.26 -3.40 6.91
N TYR A 27 19.33 -3.04 6.05
CA TYR A 27 18.33 -3.94 5.48
C TYR A 27 18.07 -3.56 4.03
N ASN A 28 17.94 -4.54 3.15
CA ASN A 28 17.57 -4.31 1.75
C ASN A 28 16.24 -5.03 1.51
N ALA A 29 15.21 -4.26 1.17
CA ALA A 29 13.89 -4.77 0.89
C ALA A 29 13.86 -5.27 -0.56
N GLY A 30 13.80 -6.60 -0.72
CA GLY A 30 13.75 -7.28 -2.02
C GLY A 30 12.47 -7.01 -2.82
N ASP A 31 12.32 -7.68 -3.97
CA ASP A 31 11.05 -7.72 -4.69
C ASP A 31 9.98 -8.37 -3.82
N SER A 32 8.76 -7.83 -3.83
CA SER A 32 7.69 -8.33 -2.97
C SER A 32 6.36 -8.40 -3.71
N VAL A 33 5.54 -9.40 -3.38
CA VAL A 33 4.14 -9.46 -3.82
C VAL A 33 3.24 -9.38 -2.60
N GLY A 34 2.45 -8.31 -2.54
CA GLY A 34 1.39 -8.13 -1.56
C GLY A 34 0.04 -8.66 -2.04
N LEU A 35 -0.87 -8.94 -1.11
CA LEU A 35 -2.26 -9.22 -1.43
C LEU A 35 -3.07 -7.94 -1.29
N LEU A 36 -3.74 -7.51 -2.35
CA LEU A 36 -4.64 -6.35 -2.34
C LEU A 36 -6.08 -6.84 -2.52
N THR A 37 -6.93 -6.48 -1.56
CA THR A 37 -8.38 -6.69 -1.58
C THR A 37 -9.07 -5.33 -1.55
N SER A 38 -10.11 -5.14 -2.35
CA SER A 38 -10.85 -3.88 -2.37
C SER A 38 -12.35 -4.13 -2.49
N LEU A 39 -13.12 -3.38 -1.72
CA LEU A 39 -14.58 -3.34 -1.76
C LEU A 39 -15.01 -1.99 -2.30
N ARG A 40 -15.80 -2.00 -3.36
CA ARG A 40 -16.39 -0.79 -3.95
C ARG A 40 -17.90 -0.79 -3.76
N VAL A 41 -18.43 0.37 -3.38
CA VAL A 41 -19.85 0.66 -3.26
C VAL A 41 -20.17 1.84 -4.17
N ASP A 42 -21.16 1.67 -5.04
CA ASP A 42 -21.67 2.73 -5.91
C ASP A 42 -23.12 3.04 -5.50
N TYR A 43 -23.44 4.33 -5.41
CA TYR A 43 -24.75 4.84 -5.06
C TYR A 43 -25.19 5.91 -6.06
N PRO A 44 -26.12 5.60 -6.98
CA PRO A 44 -26.63 6.58 -7.93
C PRO A 44 -27.48 7.62 -7.19
N LEU A 45 -27.01 8.87 -7.14
CA LEU A 45 -27.73 9.98 -6.53
C LEU A 45 -28.85 10.49 -7.45
N ASN A 46 -28.59 10.53 -8.76
CA ASN A 46 -29.55 10.85 -9.82
C ASN A 46 -29.02 10.36 -11.18
N GLU A 47 -29.73 10.66 -12.27
CA GLU A 47 -29.35 10.26 -13.64
C GLU A 47 -27.96 10.77 -14.08
N ARG A 48 -27.46 11.84 -13.45
CA ARG A 48 -26.19 12.49 -13.78
C ARG A 48 -25.10 12.28 -12.75
N TRP A 49 -25.44 12.00 -11.49
CA TRP A 49 -24.48 11.91 -10.37
C TRP A 49 -24.49 10.52 -9.75
N ASN A 50 -23.31 9.90 -9.70
CA ASN A 50 -23.08 8.65 -8.99
C ASN A 50 -22.02 8.86 -7.91
N LEU A 51 -22.37 8.60 -6.64
CA LEU A 51 -21.42 8.59 -5.54
C LEU A 51 -20.76 7.22 -5.48
N PHE A 52 -19.47 7.15 -5.20
CA PHE A 52 -18.81 5.87 -4.97
C PHE A 52 -17.83 5.96 -3.81
N GLY A 53 -17.71 4.84 -3.09
CA GLY A 53 -16.73 4.61 -2.05
C GLY A 53 -15.94 3.35 -2.35
N VAL A 54 -14.65 3.37 -2.09
CA VAL A 54 -13.76 2.21 -2.19
C VAL A 54 -13.01 2.08 -0.88
N VAL A 55 -13.06 0.89 -0.30
CA VAL A 55 -12.24 0.51 0.86
C VAL A 55 -11.28 -0.56 0.39
N SER A 56 -10.00 -0.34 0.58
CA SER A 56 -8.93 -1.26 0.18
C SER A 56 -8.13 -1.69 1.38
N ALA A 57 -7.80 -2.98 1.44
CA ALA A 57 -6.89 -3.58 2.40
C ALA A 57 -5.77 -4.28 1.62
N GLU A 58 -4.53 -3.88 1.88
CA GLU A 58 -3.33 -4.42 1.26
C GLU A 58 -2.46 -5.07 2.32
N TRP A 59 -2.26 -6.38 2.24
CA TRP A 59 -1.21 -7.07 2.97
C TRP A 59 0.10 -6.87 2.23
N LEU A 60 1.09 -6.30 2.93
CA LEU A 60 2.42 -6.05 2.39
C LEU A 60 3.16 -7.38 2.23
N GLY A 61 4.06 -7.47 1.25
CA GLY A 61 4.92 -8.64 1.11
C GLY A 61 5.97 -8.70 2.22
N SER A 62 6.47 -9.91 2.51
CA SER A 62 7.43 -10.17 3.60
C SER A 62 8.67 -9.28 3.53
N GLU A 63 9.17 -8.98 2.33
CA GLU A 63 10.35 -8.14 2.13
C GLU A 63 10.14 -6.68 2.55
N ILE A 64 8.88 -6.25 2.70
CA ILE A 64 8.54 -4.93 3.23
C ILE A 64 8.32 -5.01 4.75
N THR A 65 7.60 -6.02 5.23
CA THR A 65 7.25 -6.16 6.66
C THR A 65 8.44 -6.55 7.53
N ASP A 66 9.41 -7.27 6.98
CA ASP A 66 10.65 -7.65 7.66
C ASP A 66 11.63 -6.47 7.79
N SER A 67 11.30 -5.32 7.21
CA SER A 67 12.10 -4.10 7.36
C SER A 67 12.05 -3.58 8.79
N PRO A 68 13.18 -3.23 9.42
CA PRO A 68 13.22 -2.76 10.81
C PRO A 68 12.57 -1.39 11.03
N ILE A 69 12.09 -0.73 9.96
CA ILE A 69 11.37 0.54 10.00
C ILE A 69 9.86 0.40 9.72
N VAL A 70 9.39 -0.83 9.50
CA VAL A 70 7.98 -1.15 9.28
C VAL A 70 7.44 -1.84 10.53
N ASP A 71 6.31 -1.35 11.03
CA ASP A 71 5.65 -1.86 12.23
C ASP A 71 4.31 -2.56 11.90
N GLN A 72 3.79 -2.36 10.68
CA GLN A 72 2.48 -2.86 10.27
C GLN A 72 2.58 -3.73 9.01
N ASP A 73 1.92 -4.88 9.06
CA ASP A 73 1.93 -5.86 7.97
C ASP A 73 0.88 -5.58 6.88
N TYR A 74 -0.03 -4.65 7.15
CA TYR A 74 -1.12 -4.31 6.24
C TYR A 74 -1.36 -2.80 6.20
N ARG A 75 -1.91 -2.35 5.08
CA ARG A 75 -2.32 -0.97 4.84
C ARG A 75 -3.78 -0.92 4.45
N MET A 76 -4.56 -0.08 5.12
CA MET A 76 -5.93 0.22 4.74
C MET A 76 -6.01 1.60 4.09
N SER A 77 -6.81 1.72 3.04
CA SER A 77 -7.10 3.00 2.40
C SER A 77 -8.58 3.12 2.05
N VAL A 78 -9.13 4.33 2.19
CA VAL A 78 -10.50 4.64 1.83
C VAL A 78 -10.48 5.76 0.79
N LEU A 79 -11.23 5.58 -0.29
CA LEU A 79 -11.42 6.56 -1.36
C LEU A 79 -12.91 6.84 -1.49
N ILE A 80 -13.29 8.11 -1.47
CA ILE A 80 -14.67 8.55 -1.68
C ILE A 80 -14.65 9.54 -2.84
N GLY A 81 -15.57 9.39 -3.79
CA GLY A 81 -15.63 10.26 -4.96
C GLY A 81 -17.00 10.28 -5.61
N THR A 82 -17.19 11.22 -6.53
CA THR A 82 -18.41 11.36 -7.32
C THR A 82 -18.07 11.28 -8.81
N LEU A 83 -18.89 10.58 -9.57
CA LEU A 83 -18.85 10.51 -11.02
C LEU A 83 -20.01 11.33 -11.58
N TYR A 84 -19.70 12.27 -12.47
CA TYR A 84 -20.68 13.03 -13.22
C TYR A 84 -20.78 12.47 -14.65
N ARG A 85 -22.00 12.15 -15.08
CA ARG A 85 -22.33 11.74 -16.45
C ARG A 85 -23.00 12.92 -17.16
N PHE A 86 -22.41 13.34 -18.28
CA PHE A 86 -22.93 14.36 -19.17
C PHE A 86 -24.06 13.82 -20.06
#